data_AF-A0A3C1BGF9-F1
#
_entry.id   AF-A0A3C1BGF9-F1
#
_cell.length_a   1.000
_cell.length_b   1.000
_cell.length_c   1.000
_cell.angle_alpha   90.00
_cell.angle_beta   90.00
_cell.angle_gamma   90.00
#
_symmetry.space_group_name_H-M   'P 1'
#
loop_
_entity.id
_entity.type
_entity.pdbx_description
1 polymer ?
#
loop_
_entity_poly.entity_id
_entity_poly.type
_entity_poly.pdbx_seq_one_letter_code
_entity_poly.pdbx_strand_id
1 'polypeptide(L)'
;MIKSKVFVFLLMMILFFEAKSEVIDGPANFRDKPNGKVLVSLKDSVPVESGELKNGWFEVSFSVMITNQQYSSRYSLKKGTPLYDFDHKLLGITLADIPDELTTSSATGGTEGHYKWCWIDIRGYVYQSNVRKNSIPENVLDSTFKPGKFSFQYDSLKGFMKKEGYKAQGLIKKTLANCEEYCIYESIVVDQGDGYRIGLIFENNELIAIEHTRPVKVGIYKEYTTSDRTKLIIFRSPKNMSIKKFVDKINASRAGAG
;
A
#
# COMPACT_ATOMS: atom_id res chain seq x y z
N MET A 1 26.50 -31.58 9.82
CA MET A 1 25.13 -31.63 9.30
C MET A 1 24.31 -30.46 9.86
N ILE A 2 24.60 -29.22 9.44
CA ILE A 2 23.86 -27.99 9.81
C ILE A 2 24.00 -27.00 8.64
N LYS A 3 23.20 -27.15 7.58
CA LYS A 3 23.12 -26.18 6.47
C LYS A 3 21.74 -26.29 5.83
N SER A 4 20.70 -25.72 6.44
CA SER A 4 19.38 -25.63 5.80
C SER A 4 18.40 -24.61 6.41
N LYS A 5 18.62 -24.11 7.64
CA LYS A 5 17.63 -23.21 8.29
C LYS A 5 17.79 -21.71 8.00
N VAL A 6 18.94 -21.27 7.49
CA VAL A 6 19.20 -19.83 7.22
C VAL A 6 18.56 -19.36 5.91
N PHE A 7 18.24 -20.27 4.98
CA PHE A 7 17.71 -19.91 3.67
C PHE A 7 16.20 -19.60 3.67
N VAL A 8 15.44 -20.12 4.64
CA VAL A 8 13.98 -19.94 4.71
C VAL A 8 13.61 -18.58 5.30
N PHE A 9 14.42 -18.02 6.20
CA PHE A 9 14.16 -16.71 6.81
C PHE A 9 14.44 -15.54 5.85
N LEU A 10 15.40 -15.70 4.94
CA LEU A 10 15.71 -14.69 3.92
C LEU A 10 14.59 -14.58 2.86
N LEU A 11 13.86 -15.69 2.60
CA LEU A 11 12.78 -15.74 1.62
C LEU A 11 11.49 -15.07 2.11
N MET A 12 11.22 -15.08 3.43
CA MET A 12 10.05 -14.39 3.99
C MET A 12 10.19 -12.87 4.00
N MET A 13 11.41 -12.31 4.14
CA MET A 13 11.59 -10.85 4.18
C MET A 13 11.53 -10.18 2.82
N ILE A 14 11.83 -10.88 1.72
CA ILE A 14 11.73 -10.33 0.36
C ILE A 14 10.26 -10.15 -0.06
N LEU A 15 9.32 -10.88 0.55
CA LEU A 15 7.91 -10.89 0.14
C LEU A 15 7.06 -9.74 0.72
N PHE A 16 7.59 -8.97 1.67
CA PHE A 16 6.88 -7.82 2.25
C PHE A 16 7.13 -6.50 1.52
N PHE A 17 8.10 -6.42 0.61
CA PHE A 17 8.51 -5.15 -0.03
C PHE A 17 7.98 -4.89 -1.44
N GLU A 18 7.14 -5.76 -2.01
CA GLU A 18 6.61 -5.55 -3.37
C GLU A 18 5.21 -4.93 -3.44
N ALA A 19 4.72 -4.29 -2.37
CA ALA A 19 3.65 -3.31 -2.55
C ALA A 19 4.27 -2.04 -3.12
N LYS A 20 3.86 -1.63 -4.33
CA LYS A 20 4.39 -0.42 -4.95
C LYS A 20 4.02 0.79 -4.09
N SER A 21 5.04 1.43 -3.53
CA SER A 21 4.89 2.69 -2.79
C SER A 21 4.50 3.83 -3.73
N GLU A 22 3.79 4.82 -3.19
CA GLU A 22 3.70 6.11 -3.86
C GLU A 22 5.03 6.84 -3.76
N VAL A 23 5.23 7.82 -4.63
CA VAL A 23 6.53 8.46 -4.81
C VAL A 23 6.40 9.96 -4.60
N ILE A 24 7.25 10.51 -3.75
CA ILE A 24 7.35 11.94 -3.53
C ILE A 24 7.86 12.65 -4.79
N ASP A 25 7.18 13.73 -5.14
CA ASP A 25 7.61 14.76 -6.09
C ASP A 25 8.28 15.88 -5.30
N GLY A 26 9.60 15.74 -5.15
CA GLY A 26 10.38 16.48 -4.15
C GLY A 26 11.15 17.67 -4.72
N PRO A 27 11.70 18.53 -3.85
CA PRO A 27 11.66 18.44 -2.39
C PRO A 27 10.25 18.70 -1.83
N ALA A 28 9.88 17.94 -0.80
CA ALA A 28 8.55 17.99 -0.19
C ALA A 28 8.61 18.30 1.29
N ASN A 29 7.69 19.16 1.75
CA ASN A 29 7.52 19.45 3.16
C ASN A 29 6.58 18.42 3.78
N PHE A 30 7.10 17.65 4.72
CA PHE A 30 6.35 16.72 5.54
C PHE A 30 6.00 17.39 6.87
N ARG A 31 4.72 17.33 7.25
CA ARG A 31 4.16 18.07 8.39
C ARG A 31 3.54 17.15 9.43
N ASP A 32 3.42 17.64 10.65
CA ASP A 32 2.70 16.97 11.75
C ASP A 32 1.19 16.84 11.46
N LYS A 33 0.58 17.84 10.82
CA LYS A 33 -0.81 17.88 10.40
C LYS A 33 -0.98 18.75 9.14
N PRO A 34 -2.16 18.73 8.47
CA PRO A 34 -2.46 19.66 7.38
C PRO A 34 -2.21 21.12 7.78
N ASN A 35 -1.42 21.84 6.97
CA ASN A 35 -0.97 23.22 7.25
C ASN A 35 -0.18 23.41 8.57
N GLY A 36 0.23 22.33 9.22
CA GLY A 36 0.95 22.35 10.50
C GLY A 36 2.44 22.65 10.36
N LYS A 37 3.21 22.30 11.40
CA LYS A 37 4.65 22.52 11.46
C LYS A 37 5.35 21.59 10.46
N VAL A 38 6.32 22.12 9.71
CA VAL A 38 7.19 21.28 8.87
C VAL A 38 8.18 20.55 9.78
N LEU A 39 8.17 19.23 9.70
CA LEU A 39 9.03 18.35 10.49
C LEU A 39 10.22 17.83 9.68
N VAL A 40 9.99 17.50 8.41
CA VAL A 40 11.00 16.90 7.52
C VAL A 40 10.93 17.54 6.14
N SER A 41 12.09 17.70 5.51
CA SER A 41 12.19 17.92 4.06
C SER A 41 12.61 16.63 3.39
N LEU A 42 11.70 16.04 2.61
CA LEU A 42 11.93 14.83 1.83
C LEU A 42 12.49 15.20 0.46
N LYS A 43 13.43 14.39 -0.04
CA LYS A 43 13.96 14.50 -1.39
C LYS A 43 12.96 13.98 -2.41
N ASP A 44 13.24 14.28 -3.67
CA ASP A 44 12.52 13.69 -4.78
C ASP A 44 12.71 12.17 -4.83
N SER A 45 11.69 11.48 -5.34
CA SER A 45 11.68 10.03 -5.54
C SER A 45 11.79 9.21 -4.24
N VAL A 46 11.39 9.78 -3.11
CA VAL A 46 11.25 9.04 -1.84
C VAL A 46 9.98 8.18 -1.90
N PRO A 47 10.08 6.86 -1.66
CA PRO A 47 8.92 5.99 -1.53
C PRO A 47 8.17 6.30 -0.23
N VAL A 48 6.85 6.39 -0.31
CA VAL A 48 5.95 6.58 0.82
C VAL A 48 4.74 5.66 0.66
N GLU A 49 4.12 5.32 1.77
CA GLU A 49 2.73 4.89 1.74
C GLU A 49 1.83 6.05 2.11
N SER A 50 0.67 6.17 1.47
CA SER A 50 -0.29 7.23 1.77
C SER A 50 -1.65 6.67 2.12
N GLY A 51 -2.41 7.44 2.91
CA GLY A 51 -3.84 7.32 3.10
C GLY A 51 -4.66 7.96 1.98
N GLU A 52 -5.97 8.06 2.17
CA GLU A 52 -6.83 8.78 1.24
C GLU A 52 -6.52 10.28 1.19
N LEU A 53 -6.72 10.88 0.02
CA LEU A 53 -6.64 12.32 -0.14
C LEU A 53 -7.80 13.02 0.58
N LYS A 54 -7.49 13.81 1.60
CA LYS A 54 -8.49 14.59 2.35
C LYS A 54 -8.11 16.06 2.34
N ASN A 55 -8.98 16.90 1.79
CA ASN A 55 -8.80 18.35 1.71
C ASN A 55 -7.46 18.79 1.09
N GLY A 56 -6.97 18.04 0.09
CA GLY A 56 -5.70 18.32 -0.58
C GLY A 56 -4.46 17.75 0.13
N TRP A 57 -4.61 17.02 1.22
CA TRP A 57 -3.51 16.43 1.99
C TRP A 57 -3.60 14.90 1.99
N PHE A 58 -2.44 14.28 1.82
CA PHE A 58 -2.26 12.87 2.11
C PHE A 58 -1.68 12.74 3.51
N GLU A 59 -2.26 11.88 4.34
CA GLU A 59 -1.50 11.27 5.43
C GLU A 59 -0.53 10.28 4.80
N VAL A 60 0.73 10.28 5.23
CA VAL A 60 1.79 9.46 4.67
C VAL A 60 2.66 8.88 5.76
N SER A 61 3.24 7.72 5.45
CA SER A 61 4.28 7.07 6.24
C SER A 61 5.49 6.74 5.38
N PHE A 62 6.68 6.85 5.96
CA PHE A 62 7.91 6.36 5.35
C PHE A 62 8.87 5.83 6.40
N SER A 63 9.62 4.80 6.04
CA SER A 63 10.56 4.14 6.94
C SER A 63 11.96 4.73 6.79
N VAL A 64 12.66 4.90 7.91
CA VAL A 64 14.07 5.30 7.94
C VAL A 64 14.86 4.35 8.83
N MET A 65 16.11 4.08 8.43
CA MET A 65 17.04 3.41 9.31
C MET A 65 17.46 4.33 10.46
N ILE A 66 17.62 3.73 11.63
CA ILE A 66 18.17 4.38 12.82
C ILE A 66 19.27 3.52 13.43
N THR A 67 20.13 4.14 14.22
CA THR A 67 21.17 3.43 14.96
C THR A 67 20.59 2.67 16.16
N ASN A 68 21.31 1.67 16.68
CA ASN A 68 20.93 1.00 17.92
C ASN A 68 20.84 1.97 19.10
N GLN A 69 21.68 3.01 19.14
CA GLN A 69 21.61 4.04 20.17
C GLN A 69 20.30 4.83 20.09
N GLN A 70 19.92 5.26 18.88
CA GLN A 70 18.63 5.92 18.64
C GLN A 70 17.47 4.98 19.00
N TYR A 71 17.61 3.69 18.70
CA TYR A 71 16.62 2.67 19.04
C TYR A 71 16.43 2.59 20.57
N SER A 72 17.51 2.44 21.32
CA SER A 72 17.48 2.36 22.78
C SER A 72 17.06 3.67 23.47
N SER A 73 17.22 4.83 22.83
CA SER A 73 16.84 6.13 23.38
C SER A 73 15.42 6.56 23.01
N ARG A 74 14.48 5.62 22.83
CA ARG A 74 13.10 5.87 22.39
C ARG A 74 12.98 6.60 21.05
N TYR A 75 13.87 6.29 20.10
CA TYR A 75 13.69 6.65 18.69
C TYR A 75 13.69 8.16 18.38
N SER A 76 14.17 9.00 19.31
CA SER A 76 14.10 10.45 19.11
C SER A 76 14.94 10.90 17.91
N LEU A 77 14.28 11.45 16.88
CA LEU A 77 14.95 12.10 15.76
C LEU A 77 15.01 13.60 16.02
N LYS A 78 16.22 14.10 16.28
CA LYS A 78 16.47 15.52 16.54
C LYS A 78 16.51 16.33 15.26
N LYS A 79 16.23 17.63 15.34
CA LYS A 79 16.41 18.57 14.24
C LYS A 79 17.82 18.45 13.62
N GLY A 80 17.90 18.48 12.29
CA GLY A 80 19.14 18.39 11.53
C GLY A 80 19.63 16.95 11.28
N THR A 81 18.86 15.95 11.72
CA THR A 81 19.20 14.54 11.50
C THR A 81 18.96 14.16 10.04
N PRO A 82 19.97 13.66 9.30
CA PRO A 82 19.78 13.10 7.97
C PRO A 82 19.04 11.75 8.07
N LEU A 83 18.15 11.49 7.11
CA LEU A 83 17.28 10.33 7.08
C LEU A 83 17.67 9.40 5.93
N TYR A 84 17.89 8.12 6.18
CA TYR A 84 18.34 7.16 5.18
C TYR A 84 17.39 5.96 5.09
N ASP A 85 17.23 5.38 3.91
CA ASP A 85 16.59 4.06 3.74
C ASP A 85 17.57 2.92 4.04
N PHE A 86 17.10 1.68 3.87
CA PHE A 86 17.87 0.46 4.11
C PHE A 86 19.06 0.26 3.16
N ASP A 87 19.08 0.95 2.02
CA ASP A 87 20.17 0.94 1.06
C ASP A 87 21.13 2.12 1.26
N HIS A 88 21.02 2.82 2.41
CA HIS A 88 21.79 4.01 2.75
C HIS A 88 21.60 5.20 1.79
N LYS A 89 20.50 5.23 1.04
CA LYS A 89 20.14 6.40 0.22
C LYS A 89 19.53 7.47 1.12
N LEU A 90 20.05 8.69 1.01
CA LEU A 90 19.54 9.85 1.75
C LEU A 90 18.13 10.21 1.25
N LEU A 91 17.13 10.06 2.12
CA LEU A 91 15.73 10.38 1.87
C LEU A 91 15.40 11.84 2.19
N GLY A 92 16.10 12.44 3.15
CA GLY A 92 15.75 13.79 3.60
C GLY A 92 16.50 14.23 4.85
N ILE A 93 16.01 15.31 5.48
CA ILE A 93 16.54 15.84 6.73
C ILE A 93 15.40 16.33 7.62
N THR A 94 15.52 16.10 8.93
CA THR A 94 14.60 16.67 9.91
C THR A 94 14.83 18.17 10.05
N LEU A 95 13.76 18.96 9.95
CA LEU A 95 13.75 20.40 10.15
C LEU A 95 13.32 20.81 11.57
N ALA A 96 12.76 19.85 12.31
CA ALA A 96 12.42 19.94 13.72
C ALA A 96 12.62 18.57 14.40
N ASP A 97 12.61 18.56 15.73
CA ASP A 97 12.48 17.31 16.49
C ASP A 97 11.17 16.61 16.10
N ILE A 98 11.25 15.31 15.82
CA ILE A 98 10.10 14.48 15.49
C ILE A 98 9.45 14.00 16.79
N PRO A 99 8.17 14.29 17.03
CA PRO A 99 7.45 13.80 18.20
C PRO A 99 7.32 12.28 18.19
N ASP A 100 7.46 11.65 19.37
CA ASP A 100 7.40 10.20 19.52
C ASP A 100 6.05 9.63 19.03
N GLU A 101 4.94 10.37 19.20
CA GLU A 101 3.60 9.96 18.77
C GLU A 101 3.43 9.83 17.24
N LEU A 102 4.35 10.41 16.47
CA LEU A 102 4.39 10.29 15.01
C LEU A 102 5.31 9.16 14.53
N THR A 103 5.88 8.39 15.46
CA THR A 103 6.85 7.34 15.13
C THR A 103 6.43 5.98 15.65
N THR A 104 6.67 4.95 14.84
CA THR A 104 6.60 3.55 15.28
C THR A 104 7.90 2.87 14.94
N SER A 105 8.53 2.22 15.91
CA SER A 105 9.83 1.58 15.74
C SER A 105 9.69 0.08 15.53
N SER A 106 10.65 -0.51 14.83
CA SER A 106 10.84 -1.97 14.81
C SER A 106 12.30 -2.32 14.64
N ALA A 107 12.65 -3.54 15.05
CA ALA A 107 14.00 -4.07 14.90
C ALA A 107 13.96 -5.55 14.55
N THR A 108 14.96 -6.02 13.80
CA THR A 108 15.08 -7.44 13.43
C THR A 108 16.53 -7.88 13.27
N GLY A 109 16.75 -9.18 13.49
CA GLY A 109 18.06 -9.82 13.46
C GLY A 109 19.00 -9.37 14.59
N GLY A 110 20.11 -10.07 14.74
CA GLY A 110 21.10 -9.80 15.79
C GLY A 110 20.88 -10.66 17.06
N THR A 111 21.50 -10.25 18.17
CA THR A 111 21.31 -10.84 19.50
C THR A 111 20.49 -9.89 20.38
N GLU A 112 19.90 -10.39 21.47
CA GLU A 112 19.15 -9.56 22.41
C GLU A 112 19.98 -8.33 22.85
N GLY A 113 19.39 -7.13 22.75
CA GLY A 113 20.08 -5.85 23.01
C GLY A 113 20.99 -5.33 21.89
N HIS A 114 21.30 -6.15 20.87
CA HIS A 114 22.14 -5.79 19.72
C HIS A 114 21.47 -6.19 18.42
N TYR A 115 20.46 -5.41 18.04
CA TYR A 115 19.75 -5.62 16.79
C TYR A 115 20.64 -5.32 15.59
N LYS A 116 20.48 -6.13 14.53
CA LYS A 116 21.21 -5.94 13.28
C LYS A 116 20.62 -4.78 12.47
N TRP A 117 19.30 -4.64 12.52
CA TRP A 117 18.55 -3.62 11.79
C TRP A 117 17.54 -2.97 12.71
N CYS A 118 17.57 -1.65 12.78
CA CYS A 118 16.61 -0.83 13.50
C CYS A 118 16.04 0.20 12.52
N TRP A 119 14.71 0.34 12.53
CA TRP A 119 14.04 1.36 11.72
C TRP A 119 12.87 1.96 12.49
N ILE A 120 12.45 3.11 12.00
CA ILE A 120 11.22 3.76 12.44
C ILE A 120 10.40 4.16 11.22
N ASP A 121 9.09 4.02 11.34
CA ASP A 121 8.13 4.61 10.42
C ASP A 121 7.72 5.97 10.97
N ILE A 122 7.78 7.00 10.12
CA ILE A 122 7.42 8.36 10.47
C ILE A 122 6.11 8.70 9.78
N ARG A 123 5.07 9.01 10.55
CA ARG A 123 3.73 9.40 10.08
C ARG A 123 3.55 10.91 10.08
N GLY A 124 2.79 11.41 9.12
CA GLY A 124 2.52 12.84 8.97
C GLY A 124 1.84 13.14 7.66
N TYR A 125 1.98 14.38 7.17
CA TYR A 125 1.18 14.87 6.05
C TYR A 125 2.02 15.57 4.99
N VAL A 126 1.69 15.30 3.72
CA VAL A 126 2.22 16.01 2.55
C VAL A 126 1.07 16.55 1.71
N TYR A 127 1.30 17.68 1.05
CA TYR A 127 0.30 18.24 0.16
C TYR A 127 0.24 17.43 -1.14
N GLN A 128 -0.92 17.32 -1.75
CA GLN A 128 -1.15 16.46 -2.93
C GLN A 128 -0.21 16.72 -4.10
N SER A 129 0.28 17.96 -4.29
CA SER A 129 1.21 18.28 -5.38
C SER A 129 2.62 17.75 -5.13
N ASN A 130 2.92 17.25 -3.92
CA ASN A 130 4.19 16.63 -3.57
C ASN A 130 4.17 15.10 -3.71
N VAL A 131 3.09 14.52 -4.23
CA VAL A 131 3.02 13.09 -4.56
C VAL A 131 2.81 12.94 -6.05
N ARG A 132 3.64 12.12 -6.71
CA ARG A 132 3.55 11.89 -8.14
C ARG A 132 2.22 11.23 -8.48
N LYS A 133 1.41 11.89 -9.30
CA LYS A 133 0.08 11.37 -9.66
C LYS A 133 0.13 9.98 -10.30
N ASN A 134 1.20 9.67 -11.05
CA ASN A 134 1.40 8.38 -11.72
C ASN A 134 2.03 7.29 -10.82
N SER A 135 2.28 7.57 -9.54
CA SER A 135 2.61 6.54 -8.56
C SER A 135 1.42 6.10 -7.71
N ILE A 136 0.31 6.85 -7.72
CA ILE A 136 -0.91 6.52 -6.96
C ILE A 136 -1.63 5.35 -7.67
N PRO A 137 -1.82 4.19 -7.02
CA PRO A 137 -2.44 3.01 -7.62
C PRO A 137 -3.76 3.27 -8.35
N GLU A 138 -4.66 4.08 -7.79
CA GLU A 138 -5.97 4.40 -8.39
C GLU A 138 -5.79 5.16 -9.71
N ASN A 139 -4.91 6.16 -9.75
CA ASN A 139 -4.65 6.92 -10.98
C ASN A 139 -3.98 6.04 -12.05
N VAL A 140 -3.11 5.13 -11.63
CA VAL A 140 -2.45 4.18 -12.52
C VAL A 140 -3.48 3.23 -13.11
N LEU A 141 -4.38 2.69 -12.29
CA LEU A 141 -5.51 1.87 -12.72
C LEU A 141 -6.43 2.61 -13.71
N ASP A 142 -6.84 3.83 -13.37
CA ASP A 142 -7.68 4.69 -14.23
C ASP A 142 -7.03 4.92 -15.60
N SER A 143 -5.71 5.11 -15.62
CA SER A 143 -4.96 5.32 -16.85
C SER A 143 -4.87 4.06 -17.73
N THR A 144 -4.86 2.89 -17.09
CA THR A 144 -4.85 1.57 -17.74
C THR A 144 -6.19 1.29 -18.40
N PHE A 145 -7.31 1.52 -17.70
CA PHE A 145 -8.65 1.20 -18.22
C PHE A 145 -9.30 2.27 -19.10
N LYS A 146 -8.49 3.18 -19.68
CA LYS A 146 -9.01 4.10 -20.70
C LYS A 146 -9.57 3.30 -21.89
N PRO A 147 -10.74 3.68 -22.45
CA PRO A 147 -11.36 2.95 -23.56
C PRO A 147 -10.38 2.64 -24.70
N GLY A 148 -10.38 1.39 -25.15
CA GLY A 148 -9.56 0.93 -26.27
C GLY A 148 -8.10 0.57 -25.96
N LYS A 149 -7.64 0.65 -24.70
CA LYS A 149 -6.24 0.33 -24.36
C LYS A 149 -5.99 -1.11 -23.93
N PHE A 150 -6.95 -1.77 -23.31
CA PHE A 150 -6.77 -3.11 -22.75
C PHE A 150 -8.00 -3.99 -22.95
N SER A 151 -7.73 -5.28 -23.14
CA SER A 151 -8.73 -6.33 -23.01
C SER A 151 -8.90 -6.67 -21.53
N PHE A 152 -10.13 -7.02 -21.13
CA PHE A 152 -10.42 -7.52 -19.78
C PHE A 152 -9.84 -8.93 -19.52
N GLN A 153 -9.08 -9.50 -20.45
CA GLN A 153 -8.45 -10.80 -20.29
C GLN A 153 -7.24 -10.74 -19.34
N TYR A 154 -7.12 -11.74 -18.46
CA TYR A 154 -6.03 -11.91 -17.50
C TYR A 154 -4.65 -11.78 -18.15
N ASP A 155 -4.45 -12.44 -19.29
CA ASP A 155 -3.17 -12.39 -20.01
C ASP A 155 -2.77 -10.97 -20.46
N SER A 156 -3.75 -10.10 -20.72
CA SER A 156 -3.50 -8.69 -21.05
C SER A 156 -3.15 -7.85 -19.82
N LEU A 157 -3.60 -8.26 -18.64
CA LEU A 157 -3.41 -7.53 -17.37
C LEU A 157 -2.27 -8.08 -16.51
N LYS A 158 -1.79 -9.30 -16.74
CA LYS A 158 -0.76 -9.93 -15.89
C LYS A 158 0.53 -9.13 -15.78
N GLY A 159 0.96 -8.48 -16.87
CA GLY A 159 2.14 -7.63 -16.88
C GLY A 159 1.95 -6.36 -16.05
N PHE A 160 0.77 -5.75 -16.16
CA PHE A 160 0.35 -4.63 -15.33
C PHE A 160 0.28 -5.04 -13.84
N MET A 161 -0.39 -6.14 -13.54
CA MET A 161 -0.53 -6.66 -12.18
C MET A 161 0.82 -6.92 -11.52
N LYS A 162 1.74 -7.57 -12.23
CA LYS A 162 3.11 -7.79 -11.77
C LYS A 162 3.84 -6.47 -11.51
N LYS A 163 3.75 -5.52 -12.44
CA LYS A 163 4.42 -4.21 -12.33
C LYS A 163 3.91 -3.40 -11.14
N GLU A 164 2.62 -3.46 -10.87
CA GLU A 164 1.96 -2.69 -9.81
C GLU A 164 1.90 -3.43 -8.46
N GLY A 165 2.48 -4.64 -8.37
CA GLY A 165 2.61 -5.37 -7.11
C GLY A 165 1.35 -6.08 -6.64
N TYR A 166 0.44 -6.43 -7.55
CA TYR A 166 -0.75 -7.20 -7.21
C TYR A 166 -0.39 -8.62 -6.76
N LYS A 167 -1.00 -9.08 -5.66
CA LYS A 167 -0.79 -10.41 -5.09
C LYS A 167 -2.05 -11.25 -5.19
N ALA A 168 -1.91 -12.51 -5.59
CA ALA A 168 -3.03 -13.44 -5.68
C ALA A 168 -3.63 -13.71 -4.30
N GLN A 169 -4.96 -13.74 -4.22
CA GLN A 169 -5.74 -13.99 -3.02
C GLN A 169 -6.63 -15.22 -3.17
N GLY A 170 -6.79 -15.96 -2.08
CA GLY A 170 -7.61 -17.18 -2.03
C GLY A 170 -9.01 -16.98 -1.43
N LEU A 171 -9.33 -15.80 -0.90
CA LEU A 171 -10.56 -15.59 -0.13
C LEU A 171 -11.81 -15.79 -0.99
N ILE A 172 -11.84 -15.21 -2.18
CA ILE A 172 -13.01 -15.26 -3.07
C ILE A 172 -13.33 -16.69 -3.55
N LYS A 173 -12.31 -17.56 -3.69
CA LYS A 173 -12.48 -18.94 -4.15
C LYS A 173 -13.39 -19.76 -3.24
N LYS A 174 -13.45 -19.42 -1.95
CA LYS A 174 -14.30 -20.10 -0.96
C LYS A 174 -15.80 -19.90 -1.24
N THR A 175 -16.19 -18.75 -1.80
CA THR A 175 -17.61 -18.43 -2.08
C THR A 175 -17.93 -18.48 -3.58
N LEU A 176 -16.92 -18.33 -4.43
CA LEU A 176 -17.01 -18.26 -5.89
C LEU A 176 -15.91 -19.12 -6.52
N ALA A 177 -16.18 -20.42 -6.69
CA ALA A 177 -15.18 -21.42 -7.10
C ALA A 177 -14.46 -21.12 -8.43
N ASN A 178 -15.11 -20.42 -9.36
CA ASN A 178 -14.55 -20.08 -10.68
C ASN A 178 -13.93 -18.68 -10.72
N CYS A 179 -13.79 -18.03 -9.56
CA CYS A 179 -13.22 -16.69 -9.46
C CYS A 179 -11.81 -16.72 -8.86
N GLU A 180 -10.95 -15.87 -9.39
CA GLU A 180 -9.65 -15.56 -8.82
C GLU A 180 -9.59 -14.08 -8.48
N GLU A 181 -8.82 -13.75 -7.46
CA GLU A 181 -8.64 -12.38 -7.00
C GLU A 181 -7.16 -12.05 -6.92
N TYR A 182 -6.82 -10.83 -7.33
CA TYR A 182 -5.49 -10.26 -7.19
C TYR A 182 -5.63 -8.89 -6.56
N CYS A 183 -4.90 -8.60 -5.47
CA CYS A 183 -5.07 -7.34 -4.74
C CYS A 183 -3.77 -6.57 -4.55
N ILE A 184 -3.90 -5.25 -4.47
CA ILE A 184 -2.97 -4.37 -3.78
C ILE A 184 -3.53 -4.14 -2.38
N TYR A 185 -2.69 -4.30 -1.37
CA TYR A 185 -3.07 -4.09 0.02
C TYR A 185 -3.15 -2.61 0.36
N GLU A 186 -3.93 -2.33 1.40
CA GLU A 186 -4.06 -1.00 1.98
C GLU A 186 -2.75 -0.57 2.66
N SER A 187 -2.53 0.74 2.72
CA SER A 187 -1.38 1.29 3.41
C SER A 187 -1.50 1.08 4.92
N ILE A 188 -0.37 0.85 5.59
CA ILE A 188 -0.23 0.82 7.05
C ILE A 188 -0.74 2.10 7.74
N VAL A 189 -0.85 3.20 6.99
CA VAL A 189 -1.44 4.47 7.43
C VAL A 189 -2.95 4.31 7.68
N VAL A 190 -3.64 3.54 6.85
CA VAL A 190 -5.10 3.37 6.89
C VAL A 190 -5.50 2.08 7.61
N ASP A 191 -4.80 0.98 7.33
CA ASP A 191 -5.05 -0.32 7.93
C ASP A 191 -3.73 -1.06 8.15
N GLN A 192 -3.43 -1.45 9.39
CA GLN A 192 -2.24 -2.25 9.72
C GLN A 192 -2.45 -3.74 9.42
N GLY A 193 -3.68 -4.14 9.08
CA GLY A 193 -4.02 -5.50 8.67
C GLY A 193 -3.92 -5.72 7.16
N ASP A 194 -4.42 -6.87 6.72
CA ASP A 194 -4.41 -7.32 5.33
C ASP A 194 -5.58 -6.74 4.51
N GLY A 195 -6.04 -5.52 4.85
CA GLY A 195 -7.11 -4.84 4.14
C GLY A 195 -6.78 -4.61 2.67
N TYR A 196 -7.77 -4.75 1.78
CA TYR A 196 -7.56 -4.52 0.35
C TYR A 196 -7.72 -3.06 -0.01
N ARG A 197 -6.78 -2.52 -0.80
CA ARG A 197 -6.93 -1.20 -1.42
C ARG A 197 -7.66 -1.31 -2.76
N ILE A 198 -7.20 -2.23 -3.60
CA ILE A 198 -7.76 -2.53 -4.92
C ILE A 198 -7.69 -4.05 -5.13
N GLY A 199 -8.83 -4.68 -5.42
CA GLY A 199 -8.95 -6.08 -5.83
C GLY A 199 -9.41 -6.20 -7.28
N LEU A 200 -8.76 -7.06 -8.06
CA LEU A 200 -9.16 -7.41 -9.42
C LEU A 200 -9.74 -8.82 -9.41
N ILE A 201 -11.02 -8.95 -9.78
CA ILE A 201 -11.76 -10.22 -9.72
C ILE A 201 -11.94 -10.78 -11.13
N PHE A 202 -11.36 -11.94 -11.37
CA PHE A 202 -11.42 -12.65 -12.65
C PHE A 202 -12.34 -13.86 -12.56
N GLU A 203 -13.20 -14.07 -13.55
CA GLU A 203 -13.95 -15.31 -13.75
C GLU A 203 -13.49 -15.94 -15.08
N ASN A 204 -12.94 -17.17 -15.04
CA ASN A 204 -12.44 -17.86 -16.23
C ASN A 204 -11.49 -16.99 -17.09
N ASN A 205 -10.48 -16.38 -16.47
CA ASN A 205 -9.51 -15.46 -17.10
C ASN A 205 -10.06 -14.12 -17.62
N GLU A 206 -11.31 -13.77 -17.33
CA GLU A 206 -11.89 -12.47 -17.70
C GLU A 206 -12.15 -11.62 -16.44
N LEU A 207 -11.68 -10.38 -16.43
CA LEU A 207 -11.95 -9.41 -15.36
C LEU A 207 -13.43 -9.05 -15.37
N ILE A 208 -14.14 -9.41 -14.30
CA ILE A 208 -15.58 -9.17 -14.17
C ILE A 208 -15.90 -8.04 -13.19
N ALA A 209 -15.00 -7.76 -12.24
CA ALA A 209 -15.18 -6.69 -11.27
C ALA A 209 -13.86 -6.16 -10.70
N ILE A 210 -13.92 -4.94 -10.17
CA ILE A 210 -12.88 -4.31 -9.35
C ILE A 210 -13.47 -4.00 -7.98
N GLU A 211 -12.84 -4.49 -6.93
CA GLU A 211 -13.08 -4.04 -5.56
C GLU A 211 -12.12 -2.92 -5.21
N HIS A 212 -12.57 -1.91 -4.48
CA HIS A 212 -11.72 -0.81 -4.05
C HIS A 212 -12.22 -0.15 -2.76
N THR A 213 -11.30 0.35 -1.94
CA THR A 213 -11.61 1.17 -0.75
C THR A 213 -11.53 2.67 -1.04
N ARG A 214 -10.67 3.06 -1.99
CA ARG A 214 -10.43 4.45 -2.37
C ARG A 214 -11.12 4.82 -3.67
N PRO A 215 -11.39 6.10 -3.97
CA PRO A 215 -12.03 6.50 -5.22
C PRO A 215 -11.22 6.09 -6.45
N VAL A 216 -11.84 5.32 -7.35
CA VAL A 216 -11.29 4.90 -8.65
C VAL A 216 -12.22 5.42 -9.75
N LYS A 217 -11.69 5.84 -10.90
CA LYS A 217 -12.46 6.28 -12.07
C LYS A 217 -12.25 5.32 -13.24
N VAL A 218 -12.85 4.14 -13.15
CA VAL A 218 -12.91 3.22 -14.30
C VAL A 218 -14.19 3.45 -15.11
N GLY A 219 -14.10 4.23 -16.19
CA GLY A 219 -15.15 4.36 -17.19
C GLY A 219 -16.49 4.91 -16.66
N ILE A 220 -17.61 4.43 -17.23
CA ILE A 220 -19.00 4.80 -16.87
C ILE A 220 -19.72 3.71 -16.06
N TYR A 221 -18.96 2.78 -15.49
CA TYR A 221 -19.53 1.61 -14.84
C TYR A 221 -20.17 1.97 -13.50
N LYS A 222 -21.23 1.22 -13.15
CA LYS A 222 -21.94 1.43 -11.89
C LYS A 222 -21.13 0.87 -10.72
N GLU A 223 -20.99 1.67 -9.68
CA GLU A 223 -20.48 1.25 -8.37
C GLU A 223 -21.60 0.61 -7.53
N TYR A 224 -21.24 -0.44 -6.79
CA TYR A 224 -22.06 -1.12 -5.82
C TYR A 224 -21.36 -1.06 -4.47
N THR A 225 -22.03 -0.55 -3.45
CA THR A 225 -21.51 -0.56 -2.08
C THR A 225 -21.48 -2.00 -1.56
N THR A 226 -20.32 -2.45 -1.10
CA THR A 226 -20.14 -3.67 -0.31
C THR A 226 -20.11 -3.30 1.18
N SER A 227 -19.69 -4.18 2.09
CA SER A 227 -19.54 -3.83 3.51
C SER A 227 -18.76 -2.52 3.73
N ASP A 228 -19.03 -1.82 4.84
CA ASP A 228 -18.84 -0.39 5.19
C ASP A 228 -17.72 0.45 4.55
N ARG A 229 -16.64 -0.13 4.01
CA ARG A 229 -15.51 0.61 3.43
C ARG A 229 -15.14 0.20 2.00
N THR A 230 -15.80 -0.81 1.44
CA THR A 230 -15.46 -1.34 0.12
C THR A 230 -16.55 -1.02 -0.89
N LYS A 231 -16.15 -0.92 -2.15
CA LYS A 231 -17.03 -0.74 -3.30
C LYS A 231 -16.63 -1.69 -4.40
N LEU A 232 -17.61 -2.07 -5.23
CA LEU A 232 -17.42 -2.89 -6.42
C LEU A 232 -17.82 -2.12 -7.68
N ILE A 233 -16.92 -2.08 -8.65
CA ILE A 233 -17.22 -1.75 -10.03
C ILE A 233 -17.40 -3.07 -10.79
N ILE A 234 -18.59 -3.32 -11.36
CA ILE A 234 -18.89 -4.58 -12.05
C ILE A 234 -18.98 -4.34 -13.56
N PHE A 235 -18.12 -5.00 -14.32
CA PHE A 235 -18.10 -4.93 -15.79
C PHE A 235 -19.07 -5.93 -16.43
N ARG A 236 -19.17 -7.12 -15.82
CA ARG A 236 -20.03 -8.21 -16.28
C ARG A 236 -20.52 -9.01 -15.08
N SER A 237 -21.79 -9.41 -15.10
CA SER A 237 -22.29 -10.37 -14.11
C SER A 237 -21.57 -11.71 -14.24
N PRO A 238 -21.22 -12.39 -13.13
CA PRO A 238 -20.74 -13.76 -13.18
C PRO A 238 -21.75 -14.68 -13.86
N LYS A 239 -21.27 -15.76 -14.47
CA LYS A 239 -22.15 -16.73 -15.16
C LYS A 239 -23.18 -17.29 -14.19
N ASN A 240 -24.45 -17.32 -14.61
CA ASN A 240 -25.57 -17.88 -13.84
C ASN A 240 -25.81 -17.22 -12.47
N MET A 241 -25.44 -15.94 -12.31
CA MET A 241 -25.61 -15.20 -11.06
C MET A 241 -26.14 -13.79 -11.28
N SER A 242 -27.09 -13.36 -10.45
CA SER A 242 -27.52 -11.96 -10.42
C SER A 242 -26.46 -11.10 -9.74
N ILE A 243 -26.40 -9.81 -10.10
CA ILE A 243 -25.47 -8.86 -9.48
C ILE A 243 -25.65 -8.81 -7.96
N LYS A 244 -26.89 -8.79 -7.48
CA LYS A 244 -27.19 -8.82 -6.03
C LYS A 244 -26.53 -10.03 -5.36
N LYS A 245 -26.74 -11.23 -5.92
CA LYS A 245 -26.16 -12.46 -5.38
C LYS A 245 -24.63 -12.48 -5.45
N PHE A 246 -24.05 -11.84 -6.46
CA PHE A 246 -22.60 -11.67 -6.55
C PHE A 246 -22.07 -10.77 -5.44
N VAL A 247 -22.67 -9.58 -5.25
CA VAL A 247 -22.33 -8.65 -4.15
C VAL A 247 -22.47 -9.34 -2.78
N ASP A 248 -23.56 -10.07 -2.55
CA ASP A 248 -23.78 -10.82 -1.30
C ASP A 248 -22.66 -11.86 -1.04
N LYS A 249 -22.18 -12.53 -2.10
CA LYS A 249 -21.08 -13.50 -1.99
C LYS A 249 -19.72 -12.87 -1.77
N ILE A 250 -19.47 -11.68 -2.32
CA ILE A 250 -18.27 -10.90 -2.02
C ILE A 250 -18.28 -10.53 -0.54
N ASN A 251 -19.38 -9.93 -0.05
CA ASN A 251 -19.55 -9.59 1.36
C ASN A 251 -19.32 -10.80 2.29
N ALA A 252 -19.90 -11.96 1.96
CA ALA A 252 -19.71 -13.19 2.72
C ALA A 252 -18.25 -13.65 2.75
N SER A 253 -17.50 -13.49 1.65
CA SER A 253 -16.08 -13.87 1.59
C SER A 253 -15.20 -12.99 2.49
N ARG A 254 -15.57 -11.72 2.67
CA ARG A 254 -14.85 -10.77 3.54
C ARG A 254 -15.20 -10.96 5.01
N ALA A 255 -16.45 -11.29 5.32
CA ALA A 255 -16.88 -11.56 6.70
C ALA A 255 -16.20 -12.80 7.31
N GLY A 256 -15.84 -13.79 6.49
CA GLY A 256 -15.14 -15.00 6.95
C GLY A 256 -13.61 -14.89 6.99
N ALA A 257 -13.06 -13.68 6.79
CA ALA A 257 -11.62 -13.43 6.79
C ALA A 257 -11.14 -12.66 8.04
N GLY A 258 -12.06 -12.19 8.88
CA GLY A 258 -11.79 -11.55 10.17
C GLY A 258 -11.80 -12.51 11.35
#